data_AF-G4ZFL4-F1
#
_entry.id   AF-G4ZFL4-F1
#
_cell.length_a   1.000
_cell.length_b   1.000
_cell.length_c   1.000
_cell.angle_alpha   90.00
_cell.angle_beta   90.00
_cell.angle_gamma   90.00
#
_symmetry.space_group_name_H-M   'P 1'
#
loop_
_entity.id
_entity.type
_entity.pdbx_description
1 polymer ?
#
loop_
_entity_poly.entity_id
_entity_poly.type
_entity_poly.pdbx_seq_one_letter_code
_entity_poly.pdbx_strand_id
1 'polypeptide(L)'
;MAPSLVSTCIVAGVLSSAALLAPTADAHQIVLQPEPQWTTNDKETKYNPLAFLENQGFATQQDFREWRTKNGYKTLRDFMDHGKYTVTKGADFSCGWTDPKGTPQPIPDGDAMRSTGYTHDGPCEVWIDNTRVLQGDNCHEKIADKGYTIDYSACKGTCTLRWYWRRCTRLASR
;
A
#
# COMPACT_ATOMS: atom_id res chain seq x y z
N MET A 1 -51.17 47.33 -36.29
CA MET A 1 -51.31 46.27 -35.28
C MET A 1 -50.75 44.99 -35.88
N ALA A 2 -49.57 44.57 -35.45
CA ALA A 2 -48.94 43.30 -35.85
C ALA A 2 -48.61 42.54 -34.55
N PRO A 3 -48.90 41.23 -34.44
CA PRO A 3 -48.61 40.49 -33.22
C PRO A 3 -47.13 40.06 -33.19
N SER A 4 -46.50 40.26 -32.05
CA SER A 4 -45.16 39.76 -31.74
C SER A 4 -45.25 38.28 -31.36
N LEU A 5 -44.51 37.42 -32.04
CA LEU A 5 -44.37 36.00 -31.70
C LEU A 5 -43.27 35.84 -30.66
N VAL A 6 -43.66 35.49 -29.42
CA VAL A 6 -42.73 35.13 -28.35
C VAL A 6 -42.23 33.70 -28.59
N SER A 7 -40.98 33.57 -29.00
CA SER A 7 -40.31 32.27 -29.15
C SER A 7 -39.90 31.74 -27.78
N THR A 8 -40.50 30.63 -27.35
CA THR A 8 -40.19 29.97 -26.08
C THR A 8 -39.05 28.97 -26.30
N CYS A 9 -37.84 29.32 -25.89
CA CYS A 9 -36.71 28.39 -25.87
C CYS A 9 -36.82 27.46 -24.65
N ILE A 10 -37.23 26.21 -24.87
CA ILE A 10 -37.11 25.13 -23.88
C ILE A 10 -35.64 24.68 -23.89
N VAL A 11 -34.89 25.01 -22.84
CA VAL A 11 -33.56 24.44 -22.62
C VAL A 11 -33.73 23.13 -21.86
N ALA A 12 -33.65 22.00 -22.57
CA ALA A 12 -33.55 20.69 -21.96
C ALA A 12 -32.14 20.50 -21.38
N GLY A 13 -32.01 20.59 -20.05
CA GLY A 13 -30.77 20.28 -19.35
C GLY A 13 -30.54 18.77 -19.31
N VAL A 14 -29.58 18.29 -20.11
CA VAL A 14 -29.12 16.90 -20.03
C VAL A 14 -28.14 16.80 -18.87
N LEU A 15 -28.54 16.13 -17.78
CA LEU A 15 -27.64 15.75 -16.70
C LEU A 15 -26.56 14.81 -17.24
N SER A 16 -25.34 15.33 -17.44
CA SER A 16 -24.16 14.49 -17.66
C SER A 16 -23.82 13.78 -16.36
N SER A 17 -24.17 12.49 -16.27
CA SER A 17 -23.65 11.59 -15.25
C SER A 17 -22.19 11.28 -15.60
N ALA A 18 -21.27 12.11 -15.12
CA ALA A 18 -19.85 11.77 -15.13
C ALA A 18 -19.64 10.63 -14.12
N ALA A 19 -19.61 9.39 -14.61
CA ALA A 19 -19.12 8.27 -13.83
C ALA A 19 -17.68 8.60 -13.42
N LEU A 20 -17.47 8.85 -12.13
CA LEU A 20 -16.15 9.02 -11.53
C LEU A 20 -15.39 7.69 -11.71
N LEU A 21 -14.63 7.58 -12.79
CA LEU A 21 -13.57 6.60 -12.92
C LEU A 21 -12.54 6.95 -11.84
N ALA A 22 -12.64 6.33 -10.67
CA ALA A 22 -11.61 6.44 -9.65
C ALA A 22 -10.30 5.94 -10.27
N PRO A 23 -9.21 6.73 -10.25
CA PRO A 23 -7.95 6.28 -10.82
C PRO A 23 -7.50 4.99 -10.10
N THR A 24 -7.35 3.92 -10.88
CA THR A 24 -6.69 2.69 -10.48
C THR A 24 -5.22 3.05 -10.28
N ALA A 25 -4.83 3.45 -9.07
CA ALA A 25 -3.43 3.73 -8.81
C ALA A 25 -2.70 2.43 -8.52
N ASP A 26 -1.70 2.23 -9.34
CA ASP A 26 -0.88 1.04 -9.49
C ASP A 26 0.28 1.12 -8.47
N ALA A 27 0.10 0.48 -7.31
CA ALA A 27 0.98 0.58 -6.15
C ALA A 27 2.01 -0.55 -6.10
N HIS A 28 2.89 -0.61 -7.10
CA HIS A 28 3.79 -1.73 -7.39
C HIS A 28 5.18 -1.54 -6.80
N GLN A 29 5.44 -2.13 -5.63
CA GLN A 29 6.69 -1.94 -4.90
C GLN A 29 7.23 -3.23 -4.29
N ILE A 30 8.56 -3.37 -4.27
CA ILE A 30 9.26 -4.54 -3.76
C ILE A 30 10.45 -4.17 -2.86
N VAL A 31 10.85 -5.12 -2.01
CA VAL A 31 12.14 -5.10 -1.30
C VAL A 31 13.25 -5.55 -2.26
N LEU A 32 14.34 -4.78 -2.31
CA LEU A 32 15.53 -5.05 -3.11
C LEU A 32 16.70 -5.53 -2.25
N GLN A 33 16.76 -5.11 -0.98
CA GLN A 33 17.82 -5.49 -0.05
C GLN A 33 17.25 -5.57 1.38
N PRO A 34 17.51 -6.65 2.15
CA PRO A 34 18.07 -7.92 1.68
C PRO A 34 17.19 -8.53 0.57
N GLU A 35 17.80 -9.09 -0.47
CA GLU A 35 17.05 -9.57 -1.64
C GLU A 35 16.22 -10.80 -1.27
N PRO A 36 14.89 -10.75 -1.34
CA PRO A 36 14.09 -11.91 -1.01
C PRO A 36 14.19 -12.96 -2.12
N GLN A 37 14.03 -14.23 -1.74
CA GLN A 37 13.82 -15.29 -2.72
C GLN A 37 12.37 -15.20 -3.25
N TRP A 38 12.20 -15.05 -4.56
CA TRP A 38 10.89 -14.91 -5.20
C TRP A 38 10.30 -16.27 -5.59
N THR A 39 8.97 -16.39 -5.56
CA THR A 39 8.25 -17.59 -6.03
C THR A 39 7.98 -17.61 -7.54
N THR A 40 8.32 -16.51 -8.22
CA THR A 40 8.13 -16.31 -9.66
C THR A 40 9.32 -15.55 -10.24
N ASN A 41 9.58 -15.75 -11.53
CA ASN A 41 10.56 -14.97 -12.29
C ASN A 41 9.91 -13.85 -13.11
N ASP A 42 8.59 -13.83 -13.22
CA ASP A 42 7.85 -12.79 -13.94
C ASP A 42 7.89 -11.47 -13.18
N LYS A 43 8.36 -10.41 -13.85
CA LYS A 43 8.57 -9.10 -13.22
C LYS A 43 7.25 -8.48 -12.79
N GLU A 44 6.23 -8.51 -13.64
CA GLU A 44 4.93 -7.89 -13.34
C GLU A 44 4.26 -8.60 -12.16
N THR A 45 4.45 -9.91 -12.02
CA THR A 45 3.94 -10.66 -10.87
C THR A 45 4.67 -10.30 -9.58
N LYS A 46 6.01 -10.20 -9.57
CA LYS A 46 6.78 -9.71 -8.40
C LYS A 46 6.31 -8.31 -7.97
N TYR A 47 6.04 -7.51 -9.00
CA TYR A 47 5.31 -6.26 -9.03
C TYR A 47 4.16 -6.07 -8.04
N ASN A 48 3.28 -7.07 -8.09
CA ASN A 48 1.86 -6.90 -7.82
C ASN A 48 1.61 -6.66 -6.32
N PRO A 49 0.69 -5.74 -5.97
CA PRO A 49 0.18 -5.64 -4.61
C PRO A 49 -0.30 -6.99 -4.08
N LEU A 50 -0.08 -7.22 -2.78
CA LEU A 50 -0.60 -8.39 -2.08
C LEU A 50 -2.12 -8.48 -2.21
N ALA A 51 -2.81 -7.34 -2.15
CA ALA A 51 -4.25 -7.24 -2.31
C ALA A 51 -4.66 -5.87 -2.88
N PHE A 52 -5.64 -5.89 -3.78
CA PHE A 52 -6.36 -4.69 -4.23
C PHE A 52 -7.57 -4.50 -3.33
N LEU A 53 -7.38 -3.77 -2.23
CA LEU A 53 -8.37 -3.60 -1.16
C LEU A 53 -9.60 -2.80 -1.61
N GLU A 54 -9.41 -1.87 -2.55
CA GLU A 54 -10.46 -1.07 -3.16
C GLU A 54 -11.51 -1.92 -3.88
N ASN A 55 -11.09 -3.04 -4.47
CA ASN A 55 -11.97 -4.00 -5.14
C ASN A 55 -12.73 -4.89 -4.16
N GLN A 56 -12.43 -4.75 -2.86
CA GLN A 56 -12.97 -5.57 -1.78
C GLN A 56 -13.73 -4.71 -0.75
N GLY A 57 -14.14 -3.50 -1.14
CA GLY A 57 -14.97 -2.62 -0.31
C GLY A 57 -14.20 -1.80 0.74
N PHE A 58 -12.87 -1.87 0.74
CA PHE A 58 -12.07 -0.99 1.59
C PHE A 58 -11.83 0.34 0.89
N ALA A 59 -12.60 1.36 1.28
CA ALA A 59 -12.39 2.70 0.78
C ALA A 59 -10.97 3.21 1.08
N THR A 60 -10.41 3.98 0.16
CA THR A 60 -9.15 4.68 0.41
C THR A 60 -9.40 5.73 1.49
N GLN A 61 -8.60 5.69 2.55
CA GLN A 61 -8.77 6.55 3.72
C GLN A 61 -7.79 7.71 3.62
N GLN A 62 -8.25 8.91 3.97
CA GLN A 62 -7.36 10.06 4.11
C GLN A 62 -6.49 9.91 5.36
N ASP A 63 -7.12 9.61 6.51
CA ASP A 63 -6.44 9.28 7.77
C ASP A 63 -6.63 7.78 8.07
N PHE A 64 -5.74 6.95 7.51
CA PHE A 64 -5.80 5.51 7.75
C PHE A 64 -5.53 5.15 9.21
N ARG A 65 -4.74 5.94 9.94
CA ARG A 65 -4.47 5.71 11.36
C ARG A 65 -5.74 5.85 12.19
N GLU A 66 -6.53 6.89 11.93
CA GLU A 66 -7.83 7.06 12.57
C GLU A 66 -8.79 5.93 12.18
N TRP A 67 -8.90 5.62 10.88
CA TRP A 67 -9.78 4.56 10.40
C TRP A 67 -9.44 3.20 11.03
N ARG A 68 -8.17 2.79 11.02
CA ARG A 68 -7.76 1.48 11.54
C ARG A 68 -8.03 1.38 13.04
N THR A 69 -7.79 2.46 13.79
CA THR A 69 -8.04 2.52 15.24
C THR A 69 -9.54 2.37 15.54
N LYS A 70 -10.42 3.05 14.81
CA LYS A 70 -11.88 2.91 14.94
C LYS A 70 -12.37 1.50 14.61
N ASN A 71 -11.66 0.80 13.73
CA ASN A 71 -11.96 -0.57 13.33
C ASN A 71 -11.23 -1.62 14.18
N GLY A 72 -10.58 -1.22 15.28
CA GLY A 72 -9.96 -2.13 16.24
C GLY A 72 -8.53 -2.57 15.92
N TYR A 73 -7.91 -2.06 14.85
CA TYR A 73 -6.55 -2.42 14.45
C TYR A 73 -5.49 -1.47 15.04
N LYS A 74 -4.55 -2.03 15.80
CA LYS A 74 -3.53 -1.31 16.57
C LYS A 74 -2.35 -0.82 15.73
N THR A 75 -2.01 -1.52 14.66
CA THR A 75 -0.88 -1.22 13.76
C THR A 75 -1.29 -1.41 12.29
N LEU A 76 -0.42 -1.01 11.35
CA LEU A 76 -0.64 -1.36 9.95
C LEU A 76 -0.57 -2.88 9.75
N ARG A 77 0.44 -3.51 10.36
CA ARG A 77 0.57 -4.97 10.35
C ARG A 77 -0.68 -5.68 10.89
N ASP A 78 -1.24 -5.21 12.00
CA ASP A 78 -2.44 -5.82 12.61
C ASP A 78 -3.63 -5.82 11.62
N PHE A 79 -3.81 -4.73 10.86
CA PHE A 79 -4.78 -4.70 9.78
C PHE A 79 -4.42 -5.64 8.61
N MET A 80 -3.15 -5.69 8.19
CA MET A 80 -2.75 -6.52 7.05
C MET A 80 -2.73 -8.03 7.40
N ASP A 81 -2.49 -8.40 8.66
CA ASP A 81 -2.46 -9.79 9.10
C ASP A 81 -3.86 -10.32 9.46
N HIS A 82 -4.80 -9.44 9.86
CA HIS A 82 -6.12 -9.84 10.37
C HIS A 82 -7.32 -9.24 9.64
N GLY A 83 -7.07 -8.37 8.65
CA GLY A 83 -8.10 -7.79 7.80
C GLY A 83 -8.86 -8.86 7.01
N LYS A 84 -10.17 -8.66 6.85
CA LYS A 84 -11.03 -9.57 6.08
C LYS A 84 -10.98 -9.23 4.59
N TYR A 85 -9.87 -9.57 3.95
CA TYR A 85 -9.67 -9.47 2.50
C TYR A 85 -9.00 -10.74 1.96
N THR A 86 -9.12 -10.95 0.66
CA THR A 86 -8.39 -11.99 -0.08
C THR A 86 -7.16 -11.38 -0.74
N VAL A 87 -6.12 -12.20 -0.84
CA VAL A 87 -4.88 -11.81 -1.53
C VAL A 87 -4.96 -12.15 -3.02
N THR A 88 -4.13 -11.50 -3.82
CA THR A 88 -3.99 -11.76 -5.24
C THR A 88 -3.70 -13.25 -5.47
N LYS A 89 -4.40 -13.86 -6.44
CA LYS A 89 -4.27 -15.30 -6.71
C LYS A 89 -2.81 -15.69 -6.96
N GLY A 90 -2.30 -16.61 -6.15
CA GLY A 90 -0.92 -17.11 -6.24
C GLY A 90 0.06 -16.41 -5.28
N ALA A 91 -0.32 -15.30 -4.67
CA ALA A 91 0.43 -14.70 -3.59
C ALA A 91 0.22 -15.50 -2.28
N ASP A 92 1.27 -15.63 -1.49
CA ASP A 92 1.18 -16.08 -0.11
C ASP A 92 0.64 -14.94 0.77
N PHE A 93 -0.22 -15.28 1.74
CA PHE A 93 -0.82 -14.26 2.60
C PHE A 93 0.22 -13.55 3.48
N SER A 94 1.22 -14.27 3.98
CA SER A 94 2.22 -13.75 4.92
C SER A 94 3.43 -13.14 4.23
N CYS A 95 3.78 -13.64 3.04
CA CYS A 95 5.02 -13.34 2.33
C CYS A 95 4.80 -12.83 0.89
N GLY A 96 3.56 -12.65 0.44
CA GLY A 96 3.24 -12.16 -0.91
C GLY A 96 3.88 -13.02 -2.00
N TRP A 97 4.71 -12.41 -2.84
CA TRP A 97 5.39 -13.09 -3.94
C TRP A 97 6.78 -13.63 -3.57
N THR A 98 7.12 -13.62 -2.27
CA THR A 98 8.38 -14.14 -1.75
C THR A 98 8.18 -15.51 -1.12
N ASP A 99 9.21 -16.34 -1.16
CA ASP A 99 9.19 -17.69 -0.61
C ASP A 99 9.44 -17.63 0.91
N PRO A 100 8.44 -17.99 1.75
CA PRO A 100 8.61 -18.01 3.20
C PRO A 100 9.63 -19.05 3.69
N LYS A 101 10.00 -20.01 2.83
CA LYS A 101 11.02 -21.03 3.09
C LYS A 101 12.29 -20.78 2.27
N GLY A 102 12.42 -19.60 1.69
CA GLY A 102 13.59 -19.19 0.93
C GLY A 102 14.86 -19.20 1.78
N THR A 103 16.00 -19.18 1.10
CA THR A 103 17.30 -19.16 1.77
C THR A 103 17.46 -17.85 2.55
N PRO A 104 17.72 -17.88 3.87
CA PRO A 104 17.94 -16.67 4.65
C PRO A 104 19.06 -15.81 4.06
N GLN A 105 18.81 -14.52 3.99
CA GLN A 105 19.83 -13.54 3.56
C GLN A 105 20.65 -13.08 4.76
N PRO A 106 21.94 -12.74 4.57
CA PRO A 106 22.71 -12.07 5.60
C PRO A 106 22.09 -10.68 5.90
N ILE A 107 22.29 -10.21 7.13
CA ILE A 107 21.98 -8.82 7.48
C ILE A 107 22.91 -7.91 6.65
N PRO A 108 22.38 -6.95 5.87
CA PRO A 108 23.19 -6.05 5.07
C PRO A 108 24.10 -5.15 5.91
N ASP A 109 25.26 -4.78 5.35
CA ASP A 109 26.17 -3.83 5.99
C ASP A 109 25.48 -2.50 6.32
N GLY A 110 25.83 -1.93 7.47
CA GLY A 110 25.29 -0.66 7.93
C GLY A 110 23.78 -0.70 8.21
N ASP A 111 23.24 -1.88 8.52
CA ASP A 111 21.82 -2.07 8.86
C ASP A 111 20.88 -1.63 7.73
N ALA A 112 21.35 -1.78 6.48
CA ALA A 112 20.63 -1.30 5.32
C ALA A 112 19.41 -2.16 4.99
N MET A 113 18.37 -1.50 4.49
CA MET A 113 17.32 -2.10 3.68
C MET A 113 17.08 -1.18 2.48
N ARG A 114 16.67 -1.76 1.35
CA ARG A 114 16.30 -1.01 0.15
C ARG A 114 15.01 -1.55 -0.45
N SER A 115 14.21 -0.65 -0.99
CA SER A 115 13.02 -0.98 -1.77
C SER A 115 13.04 -0.24 -3.10
N THR A 116 12.02 -0.44 -3.92
CA THR A 116 11.76 0.40 -5.12
C THR A 116 11.22 1.78 -4.77
N GLY A 117 10.85 2.02 -3.51
CA GLY A 117 10.37 3.29 -2.96
C GLY A 117 8.89 3.27 -2.63
N TYR A 118 8.36 4.42 -2.20
CA TYR A 118 6.92 4.64 -2.10
C TYR A 118 6.53 5.62 -3.21
N THR A 119 5.62 5.22 -4.09
CA THR A 119 5.12 6.09 -5.18
C THR A 119 3.83 6.82 -4.82
N HIS A 120 3.23 6.45 -3.69
CA HIS A 120 2.00 7.05 -3.19
C HIS A 120 2.07 7.26 -1.69
N ASP A 121 1.30 8.23 -1.22
CA ASP A 121 1.16 8.50 0.20
C ASP A 121 0.57 7.30 0.92
N GLY A 122 1.01 7.10 2.15
CA GLY A 122 0.42 6.11 3.02
C GLY A 122 1.37 5.59 4.10
N PRO A 123 0.80 4.89 5.10
CA PRO A 123 1.57 4.37 6.19
C PRO A 123 2.43 3.20 5.74
N CYS A 124 3.56 3.05 6.42
CA CYS A 124 4.41 1.88 6.30
C CYS A 124 4.89 1.41 7.67
N GLU A 125 5.21 0.14 7.76
CA GLU A 125 5.89 -0.46 8.90
C GLU A 125 6.90 -1.49 8.43
N VAL A 126 8.04 -1.58 9.12
CA VAL A 126 8.99 -2.67 8.98
C VAL A 126 9.06 -3.43 10.29
N TRP A 127 9.06 -4.75 10.18
CA TRP A 127 9.09 -5.65 11.31
C TRP A 127 10.20 -6.68 11.13
N ILE A 128 10.91 -6.97 12.21
CA ILE A 128 11.75 -8.15 12.35
C ILE A 128 11.04 -9.09 13.32
N ASP A 129 10.60 -10.23 12.83
CA ASP A 129 9.71 -11.16 13.54
C ASP A 129 8.49 -10.45 14.16
N ASN A 130 8.48 -10.23 15.47
CA ASN A 130 7.41 -9.59 16.22
C ASN A 130 7.78 -8.19 16.74
N THR A 131 8.95 -7.68 16.34
CA THR A 131 9.44 -6.36 16.73
C THR A 131 9.26 -5.39 15.58
N ARG A 132 8.54 -4.29 15.82
CA ARG A 132 8.42 -3.20 14.86
C ARG A 132 9.66 -2.32 14.96
N VAL A 133 10.42 -2.26 13.87
CA VAL A 133 11.71 -1.56 13.79
C VAL A 133 11.60 -0.25 13.00
N LEU A 134 10.53 -0.08 12.21
CA LEU A 134 10.21 1.18 11.55
C LEU A 134 8.70 1.39 11.49
N GLN A 135 8.26 2.64 11.61
CA GLN A 135 6.88 3.04 11.35
C GLN A 135 6.83 4.47 10.78
N GLY A 136 5.85 4.73 9.92
CA GLY A 136 5.52 6.08 9.47
C GLY A 136 4.08 6.18 9.04
N ASP A 137 3.42 7.30 9.35
CA ASP A 137 2.05 7.58 8.91
C ASP A 137 2.01 7.96 7.40
N ASN A 138 3.06 8.61 6.89
CA ASN A 138 3.29 8.82 5.46
C ASN A 138 4.76 8.53 5.12
N CYS A 139 5.05 7.38 4.51
CA CYS A 139 6.43 7.01 4.21
C CYS A 139 6.95 7.53 2.87
N HIS A 140 6.05 7.92 1.97
CA HIS A 140 6.41 8.60 0.73
C HIS A 140 7.07 9.96 0.99
N GLU A 141 6.56 10.72 1.96
CA GLU A 141 7.17 11.99 2.37
C GLU A 141 8.44 11.79 3.20
N LYS A 142 8.47 10.79 4.08
CA LYS A 142 9.56 10.59 5.05
C LYS A 142 10.78 9.86 4.49
N ILE A 143 10.60 9.05 3.44
CA ILE A 143 11.63 8.14 2.93
C ILE A 143 11.73 8.31 1.41
N ALA A 144 12.36 9.40 1.00
CA ALA A 144 12.50 9.75 -0.41
C ALA A 144 13.52 8.88 -1.16
N ASP A 145 14.60 8.46 -0.49
CA ASP A 145 15.76 7.84 -1.15
C ASP A 145 15.66 6.31 -1.30
N LYS A 146 14.49 5.72 -1.01
CA LYS A 146 14.20 4.28 -1.12
C LYS A 146 15.06 3.36 -0.22
N GLY A 147 15.99 3.94 0.52
CA GLY A 147 16.84 3.30 1.52
C GLY A 147 16.29 3.49 2.92
N TYR A 148 16.56 2.52 3.78
CA TYR A 148 16.13 2.48 5.16
C TYR A 148 17.31 2.03 6.02
N THR A 149 17.39 2.58 7.23
CA THR A 149 18.23 2.01 8.30
C THR A 149 17.30 1.25 9.24
N ILE A 150 17.56 -0.04 9.40
CA ILE A 150 16.72 -0.98 10.14
C ILE A 150 17.49 -1.55 11.31
N ASP A 151 16.99 -1.39 12.53
CA ASP A 151 17.58 -2.07 13.68
C ASP A 151 17.35 -3.59 13.62
N TYR A 152 18.34 -4.32 13.10
CA TYR A 152 18.31 -5.78 13.03
C TYR A 152 18.64 -6.47 14.37
N SER A 153 18.91 -5.73 15.46
CA SER A 153 19.26 -6.32 16.75
C SER A 153 18.18 -7.22 17.34
N ALA A 154 16.93 -7.04 16.90
CA ALA A 154 15.80 -7.91 17.21
C ALA A 154 15.92 -9.33 16.61
N CYS A 155 16.70 -9.50 15.55
CA CYS A 155 16.93 -10.79 14.91
C CYS A 155 17.82 -11.67 15.79
N LYS A 156 17.29 -12.78 16.32
CA LYS A 156 18.04 -13.75 17.12
C LYS A 156 18.19 -15.06 16.35
N GLY A 157 19.23 -15.16 15.53
CA GLY A 157 19.46 -16.28 14.63
C GLY A 157 18.84 -16.01 13.25
N THR A 158 17.89 -16.84 12.83
CA THR A 158 17.12 -16.61 11.60
C THR A 158 15.80 -15.92 11.94
N CYS A 159 15.52 -14.80 11.29
CA CYS A 159 14.32 -14.00 11.48
C CYS A 159 13.64 -13.70 10.14
N THR A 160 12.39 -13.24 10.20
CA THR A 160 11.64 -12.75 9.04
C THR A 160 11.56 -11.23 9.07
N LEU A 161 12.06 -10.57 8.02
CA LEU A 161 11.76 -9.18 7.75
C LEU A 161 10.41 -9.08 7.03
N ARG A 162 9.51 -8.23 7.53
CA ARG A 162 8.25 -7.91 6.87
C ARG A 162 8.16 -6.42 6.60
N TRP A 163 7.84 -6.08 5.35
CA TRP A 163 7.64 -4.72 4.88
C TRP A 163 6.18 -4.52 4.52
N TYR A 164 5.48 -3.74 5.33
CA TYR A 164 4.07 -3.44 5.14
C TYR A 164 3.92 -2.02 4.63
N TRP A 165 3.14 -1.85 3.59
CA TRP A 165 2.78 -0.54 3.06
C TRP A 165 1.36 -0.58 2.51
N ARG A 166 0.64 0.51 2.71
CA ARG A 166 -0.69 0.69 2.15
C ARG A 166 -0.86 2.09 1.60
N ARG A 167 -1.25 2.20 0.34
CA ARG A 167 -1.65 3.47 -0.27
C ARG A 167 -2.85 4.10 0.47
N CYS A 168 -2.79 5.42 0.62
CA CYS A 168 -3.87 6.28 1.13
C CYS A 168 -4.09 7.46 0.17
N THR A 169 -5.23 8.14 0.29
CA THR A 169 -5.46 9.43 -0.36
C THR A 169 -4.81 10.48 0.52
N ARG A 170 -4.07 11.41 -0.10
CA ARG A 170 -3.26 12.46 0.52
C ARG A 170 -3.69 12.81 1.96
N LEU A 171 -2.88 12.42 2.94
CA LEU A 171 -3.05 12.82 4.33
C LEU A 171 -3.09 14.35 4.35
N ALA A 172 -4.16 14.95 4.91
CA ALA A 172 -4.08 16.36 5.25
C ALA A 172 -2.95 16.48 6.25
N SER A 173 -1.89 17.22 5.89
CA SER A 173 -0.81 17.60 6.79
C SER A 173 -1.45 18.13 8.07
N ARG A 174 -1.29 17.41 9.18
CA ARG A 174 -1.59 17.97 10.50
C ARG A 174 -0.38 18.76 10.97
#